data_AF-A0A7D3XID2-F1
#
_entry.id   AF-A0A7D3XID2-F1
#
_cell.length_a   1.000
_cell.length_b   1.000
_cell.length_c   1.000
_cell.angle_alpha   90.00
_cell.angle_beta   90.00
_cell.angle_gamma   90.00
#
_symmetry.space_group_name_H-M   'P 1'
#
loop_
_entity.id
_entity.type
_entity.pdbx_description
1 polymer ?
#
loop_
_entity_poly.entity_id
_entity_poly.type
_entity_poly.pdbx_seq_one_letter_code
_entity_poly.pdbx_strand_id
1 'polypeptide(L)'
;MNWTGWPLDRILILFVSLAFILLFIQVTLFHYRQNFHQKAMWLPVLASPLFFLTGIALTFYKAPWLSTTFLILMWFGILDGLIGFFYHFRGVGIRVGGWKLRNFLIGPPVILPLMFAALSGLGLIAMYWR
;
A
#
# COMPACT_ATOMS: atom_id res chain seq x y z
N MET A 1 7.08 -17.62 -19.57
CA MET A 1 6.93 -18.91 -18.87
C MET A 1 5.74 -18.78 -17.96
N ASN A 2 4.68 -19.57 -18.15
CA ASN A 2 3.50 -19.51 -17.30
C ASN A 2 3.79 -20.12 -15.91
N TRP A 3 2.97 -19.78 -14.93
CA TRP A 3 3.03 -20.40 -13.61
C TRP A 3 2.84 -21.91 -13.69
N THR A 4 3.64 -22.67 -12.94
CA THR A 4 3.44 -24.10 -12.69
C THR A 4 2.72 -24.29 -11.36
N GLY A 5 1.40 -24.53 -11.39
CA GLY A 5 0.59 -24.70 -10.18
C GLY A 5 0.41 -23.42 -9.36
N TRP A 6 0.27 -23.56 -8.04
CA TRP A 6 0.12 -22.47 -7.07
C TRP A 6 1.27 -22.44 -6.06
N PRO A 7 2.49 -22.08 -6.51
CA PRO A 7 3.62 -21.89 -5.61
C PRO A 7 3.35 -20.71 -4.65
N LEU A 8 4.10 -20.68 -3.54
CA LEU A 8 3.89 -19.70 -2.48
C LEU A 8 4.00 -18.26 -2.97
N ASP A 9 4.96 -17.95 -3.83
CA ASP A 9 5.14 -16.63 -4.45
C ASP A 9 3.88 -16.20 -5.22
N ARG A 10 3.30 -17.09 -6.02
CA ARG A 10 2.04 -16.83 -6.73
C ARG A 10 0.87 -16.57 -5.78
N ILE A 11 0.75 -17.35 -4.71
CA ILE A 11 -0.30 -17.18 -3.70
C ILE A 11 -0.15 -15.84 -2.97
N LEU A 12 1.08 -15.48 -2.60
CA LEU A 12 1.37 -14.22 -1.94
C LEU A 12 1.12 -13.01 -2.85
N ILE A 13 1.50 -13.09 -4.13
CA ILE A 13 1.19 -12.03 -5.10
C ILE A 13 -0.33 -11.84 -5.22
N LEU A 14 -1.11 -12.93 -5.30
CA LEU A 14 -2.57 -12.85 -5.32
C LEU A 14 -3.12 -12.18 -4.06
N PHE A 15 -2.68 -12.64 -2.88
CA PHE A 15 -3.11 -12.09 -1.60
C PHE A 15 -2.81 -10.59 -1.49
N VAL A 16 -1.57 -10.18 -1.80
CA VAL A 16 -1.13 -8.79 -1.77
C VAL A 16 -1.95 -7.94 -2.74
N SER A 17 -2.25 -8.46 -3.94
CA SER A 17 -3.08 -7.77 -4.93
C SER A 17 -4.50 -7.52 -4.40
N LEU A 18 -5.13 -8.55 -3.83
CA LEU A 18 -6.46 -8.44 -3.23
C LEU A 18 -6.46 -7.48 -2.03
N ALA A 19 -5.39 -7.46 -1.24
CA ALA A 19 -5.23 -6.51 -0.15
C ALA A 19 -5.15 -5.06 -0.68
N PHE A 20 -4.48 -4.82 -1.82
CA PHE A 20 -4.40 -3.47 -2.41
C PHE A 20 -5.74 -2.93 -2.92
N ILE A 21 -6.65 -3.77 -3.43
CA ILE A 21 -8.00 -3.28 -3.79
C ILE A 21 -8.84 -2.97 -2.54
N LEU A 22 -8.67 -3.71 -1.45
CA LEU A 22 -9.33 -3.37 -0.17
C LEU A 22 -8.75 -2.08 0.42
N LEU A 23 -7.43 -1.92 0.36
CA LEU A 23 -6.77 -0.67 0.75
C LEU A 23 -7.23 0.49 -0.10
N PHE A 24 -7.40 0.32 -1.42
CA PHE A 24 -7.95 1.36 -2.30
C PHE A 24 -9.30 1.85 -1.78
N ILE A 25 -10.22 0.94 -1.46
CA ILE A 25 -11.54 1.30 -0.94
C ILE A 25 -11.38 2.06 0.39
N GLN A 26 -10.62 1.51 1.33
CA GLN A 26 -10.45 2.11 2.65
C GLN A 26 -9.78 3.49 2.59
N VAL A 27 -8.68 3.62 1.84
CA VAL A 27 -7.92 4.86 1.70
C VAL A 27 -8.78 5.92 1.01
N THR A 28 -9.55 5.55 -0.02
CA THR A 28 -10.48 6.45 -0.71
C THR A 28 -11.55 6.98 0.25
N LEU A 29 -12.18 6.11 1.04
CA LEU A 29 -13.20 6.52 2.02
C LEU A 29 -12.63 7.45 3.09
N PHE A 30 -11.43 7.15 3.60
CA PHE A 30 -10.78 8.00 4.58
C PHE A 30 -10.35 9.34 3.97
N HIS A 31 -9.91 9.35 2.71
CA HIS A 31 -9.45 10.57 2.07
C HIS A 31 -10.61 11.46 1.59
N TYR A 32 -11.71 10.86 1.13
CA TYR A 32 -12.91 11.60 0.75
C TYR A 32 -13.49 12.42 1.92
N ARG A 33 -13.39 11.92 3.16
CA ARG A 33 -13.91 12.59 4.36
C ARG A 33 -12.99 13.69 4.90
N GLN A 34 -11.77 13.85 4.38
CA GLN A 34 -10.74 14.70 4.98
C GLN A 34 -10.34 15.81 4.01
N ASN A 35 -10.05 17.00 4.55
CA ASN A 35 -9.57 18.13 3.76
C ASN A 35 -8.03 18.16 3.79
N PHE A 36 -7.39 17.48 2.83
CA PHE A 36 -5.93 17.44 2.76
C PHE A 36 -5.34 18.73 2.27
N HIS A 37 -4.30 19.18 2.97
CA HIS A 37 -3.45 20.27 2.54
C HIS A 37 -2.26 19.77 1.71
N GLN A 38 -1.88 18.50 1.88
CA GLN A 38 -0.74 17.87 1.21
C GLN A 38 -1.21 16.98 0.06
N LYS A 39 -0.90 17.38 -1.18
CA LYS A 39 -1.30 16.63 -2.39
C LYS A 39 -0.71 15.21 -2.43
N ALA A 40 0.47 15.01 -1.83
CA ALA A 40 1.12 13.70 -1.74
C ALA A 40 0.24 12.62 -1.08
N MET A 41 -0.72 13.00 -0.22
CA MET A 41 -1.63 12.05 0.43
C MET A 41 -2.60 11.35 -0.51
N TRP A 42 -2.84 11.92 -1.70
CA TRP A 42 -3.68 11.28 -2.71
C TRP A 42 -2.96 10.19 -3.50
N LEU A 43 -1.63 10.10 -3.36
CA LEU A 43 -0.83 9.11 -4.05
C LEU A 43 -1.28 7.67 -3.78
N PRO A 44 -1.49 7.21 -2.52
CA PRO A 44 -1.98 5.86 -2.27
C PRO A 44 -3.38 5.60 -2.84
N VAL A 45 -4.24 6.62 -2.95
CA VAL A 45 -5.57 6.50 -3.57
C VAL A 45 -5.44 6.14 -5.05
N LEU A 46 -4.53 6.81 -5.76
CA LEU A 46 -4.31 6.59 -7.20
C LEU A 46 -3.42 5.37 -7.48
N ALA A 47 -2.48 5.07 -6.59
CA ALA A 47 -1.52 3.99 -6.76
C ALA A 47 -2.12 2.61 -6.44
N SER A 48 -2.98 2.49 -5.42
CA SER A 48 -3.55 1.20 -5.00
C SER A 48 -4.20 0.39 -6.14
N PRO A 49 -5.02 1.00 -7.03
CA PRO A 49 -5.57 0.30 -8.20
C PRO A 49 -4.49 -0.23 -9.14
N LEU A 50 -3.42 0.53 -9.37
CA LEU A 50 -2.31 0.11 -10.22
C LEU A 50 -1.55 -1.09 -9.62
N PHE A 51 -1.38 -1.11 -8.30
CA PHE A 51 -0.77 -2.24 -7.58
C PHE A 51 -1.62 -3.50 -7.71
N PHE A 52 -2.94 -3.37 -7.50
CA PHE A 52 -3.90 -4.45 -7.69
C PHE A 52 -3.87 -4.99 -9.13
N LEU A 53 -4.01 -4.11 -10.13
CA LEU A 53 -4.07 -4.50 -11.54
C LEU A 53 -2.76 -5.17 -12.00
N THR A 54 -1.61 -4.67 -11.56
CA THR A 54 -0.30 -5.26 -11.91
C THR A 54 -0.14 -6.63 -11.27
N GLY A 55 -0.44 -6.75 -9.97
CA GLY A 55 -0.28 -8.01 -9.25
C GLY A 55 -1.30 -9.08 -9.65
N ILE A 56 -2.55 -8.70 -9.94
CA ILE A 56 -3.56 -9.65 -10.43
C ILE A 56 -3.19 -10.13 -11.85
N ALA A 57 -2.71 -9.24 -12.72
CA ALA A 57 -2.20 -9.62 -14.02
C ALA A 57 -1.01 -10.58 -13.89
N LEU A 58 -0.05 -10.27 -13.01
CA LEU A 58 1.11 -11.12 -12.74
C LEU A 58 0.69 -12.49 -12.18
N THR A 59 -0.36 -12.56 -11.35
CA THR A 59 -0.88 -13.80 -10.76
C THR A 59 -1.35 -14.80 -11.83
N PHE A 60 -1.97 -14.31 -12.91
CA PHE A 60 -2.51 -15.16 -13.98
C PHE A 60 -1.57 -15.27 -15.19
N TYR A 61 -0.70 -14.27 -15.39
CA TYR A 61 0.21 -14.19 -16.51
C TYR A 61 1.62 -13.82 -16.05
N LYS A 62 2.48 -14.83 -15.95
CA LYS A 62 3.88 -14.65 -15.57
C LYS A 62 4.71 -14.13 -16.74
N ALA A 63 4.88 -12.82 -16.77
CA ALA A 63 5.74 -12.12 -17.72
C ALA A 63 6.90 -11.41 -17.03
N PRO A 64 8.11 -11.36 -17.63
CA PRO A 64 9.25 -10.63 -17.05
C PRO A 64 8.95 -9.16 -16.79
N TRP A 65 8.28 -8.49 -17.73
CA TRP A 65 7.93 -7.08 -17.57
C TRP A 65 6.93 -6.84 -16.43
N LEU A 66 5.92 -7.71 -16.26
CA LEU A 66 4.99 -7.62 -15.12
C LEU A 66 5.71 -7.85 -13.79
N SER A 67 6.67 -8.78 -13.76
CA SER A 67 7.49 -9.07 -12.59
C SER A 67 8.31 -7.85 -12.19
N THR A 68 8.97 -7.19 -13.16
CA THR A 68 9.73 -5.96 -12.94
C THR A 68 8.84 -4.81 -12.50
N THR A 69 7.70 -4.60 -13.16
CA THR A 69 6.74 -3.54 -12.79
C THR A 69 6.20 -3.76 -11.38
N PHE A 70 5.79 -4.99 -11.04
CA PHE A 70 5.32 -5.32 -9.70
C PHE A 70 6.40 -5.04 -8.64
N LEU A 71 7.65 -5.45 -8.89
CA LEU A 71 8.78 -5.21 -7.99
C LEU A 71 9.05 -3.71 -7.79
N ILE A 72 9.00 -2.90 -8.85
CA ILE A 72 9.13 -1.43 -8.78
C ILE A 72 7.99 -0.84 -7.94
N LEU A 73 6.75 -1.26 -8.19
CA LEU A 73 5.59 -0.80 -7.42
C LEU A 73 5.72 -1.17 -5.94
N MET A 74 6.20 -2.38 -5.61
CA MET A 74 6.39 -2.75 -4.21
C MET A 74 7.43 -1.86 -3.51
N TRP A 75 8.57 -1.56 -4.15
CA TRP A 75 9.53 -0.59 -3.58
C TRP A 75 8.92 0.81 -3.44
N PHE A 76 8.18 1.25 -4.45
CA PHE A 76 7.47 2.52 -4.41
C PHE A 76 6.48 2.59 -3.26
N GLY A 77 5.72 1.50 -3.01
CA GLY A 77 4.73 1.44 -1.94
C GLY A 77 5.34 1.44 -0.53
N ILE A 78 6.54 0.88 -0.36
CA ILE A 78 7.29 1.05 0.91
C ILE A 78 7.60 2.53 1.14
N LEU A 79 8.14 3.21 0.12
CA LEU A 79 8.50 4.62 0.23
C LEU A 79 7.26 5.50 0.48
N ASP A 80 6.18 5.29 -0.29
CA ASP A 80 4.93 6.01 -0.13
C ASP A 80 4.32 5.80 1.26
N GLY A 81 4.28 4.55 1.75
CA GLY A 81 3.78 4.25 3.10
C GLY A 81 4.62 4.89 4.22
N LEU A 82 5.95 4.96 4.08
CA LEU A 82 6.80 5.64 5.06
C LEU A 82 6.61 7.16 5.03
N ILE A 83 6.48 7.75 3.83
CA ILE A 83 6.18 9.18 3.66
C ILE A 83 4.81 9.52 4.24
N GLY A 84 3.79 8.70 3.94
CA GLY A 84 2.45 8.84 4.48
C GLY A 84 2.43 8.73 6.00
N PHE A 85 3.18 7.78 6.57
CA PHE A 85 3.33 7.66 8.02
C PHE A 85 3.90 8.94 8.65
N PHE A 86 4.99 9.48 8.10
CA PHE A 86 5.60 10.71 8.60
C PHE A 86 4.57 11.84 8.68
N TYR A 87 3.83 12.08 7.59
CA TYR A 87 2.86 13.14 7.56
C TYR A 87 1.63 12.88 8.44
N HIS A 88 1.15 11.63 8.55
CA HIS A 88 0.06 11.28 9.48
C HIS A 88 0.50 11.49 10.92
N PHE A 89 1.70 11.04 11.28
CA PHE A 89 2.26 11.20 12.62
C PHE A 89 2.47 12.68 12.99
N ARG A 90 3.05 13.47 12.08
CA ARG A 90 3.15 14.92 12.22
C ARG A 90 1.77 15.56 12.35
N GLY A 91 0.80 15.11 11.56
CA GLY A 91 -0.59 15.55 11.57
C GLY A 91 -1.28 15.35 12.92
N VAL A 92 -0.94 14.30 13.66
CA VAL A 92 -1.40 14.11 15.05
C VAL A 92 -0.77 15.16 15.97
N GLY A 93 0.53 15.43 15.83
CA GLY A 93 1.26 16.35 16.71
C GLY A 93 0.85 17.82 16.61
N ILE A 94 0.39 18.27 15.44
CA ILE A 94 -0.07 19.66 15.24
C ILE A 94 -1.47 19.94 15.79
N ARG A 95 -2.22 18.91 16.20
CA ARG A 95 -3.56 19.09 16.78
C ARG A 95 -3.47 19.64 18.20
N VAL A 96 -4.54 20.30 18.65
CA VAL A 96 -4.63 20.81 20.03
C VAL A 96 -4.42 19.67 21.03
N GLY A 97 -3.43 19.85 21.90
CA GLY A 97 -2.97 18.86 22.88
C GLY A 97 -1.99 17.81 22.35
N GLY A 98 -1.45 17.98 21.14
CA GLY A 98 -0.31 17.22 20.62
C GLY A 98 -0.56 15.72 20.54
N TRP A 99 0.41 14.92 20.99
CA TRP A 99 0.39 13.45 20.92
C TRP A 99 -0.45 12.77 22.03
N LYS A 100 -1.50 13.42 22.53
CA LYS A 100 -2.45 12.76 23.44
C LYS A 100 -3.17 11.62 22.70
N LEU A 101 -3.42 10.50 23.37
CA LEU A 101 -4.04 9.29 22.79
C LEU A 101 -5.30 9.59 21.98
N ARG A 102 -6.18 10.48 22.47
CA ARG A 102 -7.37 10.91 21.74
C ARG A 102 -7.06 11.34 20.29
N ASN A 103 -5.95 12.05 20.07
CA ASN A 103 -5.60 12.57 18.75
C ASN A 103 -5.11 11.47 17.82
N PHE A 104 -4.65 10.33 18.32
CA PHE A 104 -4.41 9.14 17.52
C PHE A 104 -5.73 8.42 17.16
N LEU A 105 -6.74 8.47 18.04
CA LEU A 105 -8.04 7.83 17.82
C LEU A 105 -8.93 8.59 16.83
N ILE A 106 -8.93 9.93 16.89
CA ILE A 106 -9.75 10.80 16.02
C ILE A 106 -8.94 11.46 14.89
N GLY A 107 -7.63 11.20 14.84
CA GLY A 107 -6.70 11.84 13.92
C GLY A 107 -6.48 11.12 12.62
N PRO A 108 -5.49 11.60 11.82
CA PRO A 108 -4.99 10.86 10.68
C PRO A 108 -4.58 9.45 11.13
N PRO A 109 -5.04 8.40 10.44
CA PRO A 109 -4.78 7.03 10.85
C PRO A 109 -3.30 6.67 10.59
N VAL A 110 -2.45 6.72 11.61
CA VAL A 110 -0.99 6.51 11.47
C VAL A 110 -0.62 5.09 11.06
N ILE A 111 -1.45 4.09 11.37
CA ILE A 111 -1.17 2.68 11.06
C ILE A 111 -1.46 2.34 9.59
N LEU A 112 -2.43 3.01 8.97
CA LEU A 112 -2.84 2.70 7.60
C LEU A 112 -1.71 2.85 6.56
N PRO A 113 -0.89 3.93 6.56
CA PRO A 113 0.24 4.03 5.64
C PRO A 113 1.35 3.00 5.95
N LEU A 114 1.51 2.58 7.20
CA LEU A 114 2.42 1.47 7.55
C LEU A 114 1.91 0.12 7.04
N MET A 115 0.60 -0.12 7.03
CA MET A 115 0.01 -1.31 6.41
C MET A 115 0.25 -1.35 4.90
N PHE A 116 0.19 -0.20 4.24
CA PHE A 116 0.56 -0.07 2.84
C PHE A 116 2.00 -0.52 2.60
N ALA A 117 2.96 0.03 3.37
CA ALA A 117 4.36 -0.36 3.27
C ALA A 117 4.59 -1.85 3.62
N ALA A 118 3.89 -2.38 4.62
CA ALA A 118 4.01 -3.78 5.03
C ALA A 118 3.54 -4.74 3.94
N LEU A 119 2.41 -4.46 3.28
CA LEU A 119 1.93 -5.27 2.16
C LEU A 119 2.85 -5.19 0.95
N SER A 120 3.42 -4.01 0.68
CA SER A 120 4.47 -3.86 -0.31
C SER A 120 5.73 -4.69 0.04
N GLY A 121 6.13 -4.69 1.30
CA GLY A 121 7.21 -5.55 1.81
C GLY A 121 6.92 -7.03 1.61
N LEU A 122 5.69 -7.48 1.89
CA LEU A 122 5.26 -8.85 1.63
C LEU A 122 5.31 -9.19 0.13
N GLY A 123 4.95 -8.25 -0.74
CA GLY A 123 5.11 -8.40 -2.19
C GLY A 123 6.58 -8.56 -2.62
N LEU A 124 7.50 -7.80 -2.03
CA LEU A 124 8.94 -7.99 -2.27
C LEU A 124 9.42 -9.35 -1.78
N ILE A 125 9.00 -9.77 -0.59
CA ILE A 125 9.31 -11.12 -0.07
C ILE A 125 8.86 -12.17 -1.07
N ALA A 126 7.64 -12.07 -1.61
CA ALA A 126 7.14 -12.99 -2.62
C ALA A 126 8.03 -13.01 -3.90
N MET A 127 8.51 -11.86 -4.36
CA MET A 127 9.36 -11.75 -5.55
C MET A 127 10.80 -12.26 -5.35
N TYR A 128 11.32 -12.15 -4.13
CA TYR A 128 12.65 -12.63 -3.75
C TYR A 128 12.66 -14.03 -3.14
N TRP A 129 11.47 -14.61 -2.89
CA TRP A 129 11.32 -15.97 -2.41
C TRP A 129 11.82 -16.96 -3.46
N ARG A 130 12.97 -17.59 -3.18
CA ARG A 130 13.63 -18.55 -4.06
C ARG A 130 14.09 -19.74 -3.24
#